data_AF-A0A9Q2W305-F1
#
_entry.id   AF-A0A9Q2W305-F1
#
_cell.length_a   1.000
_cell.length_b   1.000
_cell.length_c   1.000
_cell.angle_alpha   90.00
_cell.angle_beta   90.00
_cell.angle_gamma   90.00
#
_symmetry.space_group_name_H-M   'P 1'
#
loop_
_entity.id
_entity.type
_entity.pdbx_description
1 polymer ?
#
loop_
_entity_poly.entity_id
_entity_poly.type
_entity_poly.pdbx_seq_one_letter_code
_entity_poly.pdbx_strand_id
1 'polypeptide(L)'
;MTLHVWGSIPVWLILAVLVVRLFLVRTQSASVTWLMVCCSCVAVGLTINQPDVTTFLAGVTNVPNIADLIGRCLMVCGMFALAQSVEAAARSAKLLRASRIIGCVLVLVALVVLFSRIDAPTPTAQFMVVYGDQLPTALYSAVEMTYIAIVIARSAVAVLRGFRSGDGLGRLYWLFVVGAAGLVLLAGIAIALDAVHVAGADGAVGVLSKLYTPVFLGSMVLLAIGAAGGVLPDAAREFHDWRAARRRFRALEPELRRLETASGNTGLYFTIVWQRRQWRSRQHRLSVEIEDRAREAGQAVPAAATLTTARLREIT
;
A
#
# COMPACT_ATOMS: atom_id res chain seq x y z
N MET A 1 21.58 -7.42 -13.71
CA MET A 1 20.28 -6.96 -13.17
C MET A 1 20.52 -5.74 -12.30
N THR A 2 19.83 -4.63 -12.55
CA THR A 2 20.09 -3.34 -11.88
C THR A 2 19.59 -3.35 -10.42
N LEU A 3 20.22 -2.55 -9.56
CA LEU A 3 19.87 -2.39 -8.13
C LEU A 3 18.37 -2.17 -7.90
N HIS A 4 17.73 -1.44 -8.81
CA HIS A 4 16.29 -1.15 -8.77
C HIS A 4 15.41 -2.38 -8.94
N VAL A 5 15.84 -3.41 -9.68
CA VAL A 5 15.12 -4.68 -9.80
C VAL A 5 15.08 -5.39 -8.45
N TRP A 6 16.23 -5.52 -7.79
CA TRP A 6 16.32 -6.14 -6.47
C TRP A 6 15.52 -5.38 -5.41
N GLY A 7 15.56 -4.04 -5.44
CA GLY A 7 14.76 -3.20 -4.55
C GLY A 7 13.24 -3.30 -4.80
N SER A 8 12.81 -3.62 -6.02
CA SER A 8 11.40 -3.75 -6.37
C SER A 8 10.78 -5.09 -5.93
N ILE A 9 11.57 -6.15 -5.77
CA ILE A 9 11.08 -7.51 -5.44
C ILE A 9 10.25 -7.53 -4.14
N PRO A 10 10.71 -6.98 -3.00
CA PRO A 10 9.93 -6.96 -1.76
C PRO A 10 8.59 -6.22 -1.93
N VAL A 11 8.58 -5.14 -2.72
CA VAL A 11 7.39 -4.33 -2.98
C VAL A 11 6.39 -5.09 -3.86
N TRP A 12 6.88 -5.77 -4.90
CA TRP A 12 6.08 -6.65 -5.76
C TRP A 12 5.45 -7.80 -4.99
N LEU A 13 6.20 -8.44 -4.09
CA LEU A 13 5.68 -9.53 -3.25
C LEU A 13 4.52 -9.06 -2.37
N ILE A 14 4.65 -7.90 -1.74
CA ILE A 14 3.57 -7.33 -0.93
C ILE A 14 2.37 -6.98 -1.80
N LEU A 15 2.61 -6.33 -2.94
CA LEU A 15 1.54 -6.00 -3.88
C LEU A 15 0.78 -7.26 -4.31
N ALA A 16 1.48 -8.34 -4.64
CA ALA A 16 0.86 -9.61 -5.00
C ALA A 16 -0.01 -10.16 -3.86
N VAL A 17 0.48 -10.13 -2.61
CA VAL A 17 -0.30 -10.54 -1.43
C VAL A 17 -1.57 -9.68 -1.28
N LEU A 18 -1.45 -8.36 -1.42
CA LEU A 18 -2.59 -7.44 -1.30
C LEU A 18 -3.61 -7.62 -2.44
N VAL A 19 -3.15 -7.88 -3.66
CA VAL A 19 -3.99 -8.18 -4.83
C VAL A 19 -4.72 -9.52 -4.67
N VAL A 20 -4.00 -10.57 -4.24
CA VAL A 20 -4.62 -11.88 -3.95
C VAL A 20 -5.69 -11.73 -2.88
N ARG A 21 -5.41 -10.99 -1.80
CA ARG A 21 -6.40 -10.65 -0.77
C ARG A 21 -7.62 -9.93 -1.35
N LEU A 22 -7.40 -8.89 -2.17
CA LEU A 22 -8.47 -8.15 -2.83
C LEU A 22 -9.35 -9.09 -3.65
N PHE A 23 -8.75 -10.00 -4.42
CA PHE A 23 -9.48 -10.94 -5.26
C PHE A 23 -10.32 -11.93 -4.44
N LEU A 24 -9.78 -12.41 -3.31
CA LEU A 24 -10.43 -13.39 -2.44
C LEU A 24 -11.56 -12.79 -1.60
N VAL A 25 -11.29 -11.71 -0.87
CA VAL A 25 -12.23 -11.16 0.13
C VAL A 25 -13.13 -10.07 -0.46
N ARG A 26 -12.64 -9.32 -1.46
CA ARG A 26 -13.34 -8.18 -2.12
C ARG A 26 -13.87 -7.09 -1.17
N THR A 27 -13.37 -7.04 0.06
CA THR A 27 -13.55 -5.92 0.99
C THR A 27 -12.18 -5.30 1.25
N GLN A 28 -12.11 -3.97 1.24
CA GLN A 28 -10.89 -3.22 1.47
C GLN A 28 -11.20 -2.04 2.37
N SER A 29 -10.37 -1.86 3.41
CA SER A 29 -10.34 -0.58 4.10
C SER A 29 -9.63 0.46 3.23
N ALA A 30 -9.91 1.73 3.47
CA ALA A 30 -9.23 2.82 2.77
C ALA A 30 -7.70 2.72 2.93
N SER A 31 -7.21 2.32 4.11
CA SER A 31 -5.78 2.15 4.40
C SER A 31 -5.10 1.17 3.45
N VAL A 32 -5.72 0.00 3.25
CA VAL A 32 -5.12 -1.04 2.39
C VAL A 32 -5.20 -0.65 0.92
N THR A 33 -6.26 0.06 0.52
CA THR A 33 -6.39 0.56 -0.86
C THR A 33 -5.27 1.55 -1.18
N TRP A 34 -5.03 2.53 -0.31
CA TRP A 34 -3.93 3.48 -0.48
C TRP A 34 -2.56 2.81 -0.41
N LEU A 35 -2.39 1.79 0.43
CA LEU A 35 -1.15 1.00 0.46
C LEU A 35 -0.91 0.26 -0.86
N MET A 36 -1.96 -0.33 -1.45
CA MET A 36 -1.86 -0.96 -2.76
C MET A 36 -1.43 0.02 -3.85
N VAL A 37 -1.99 1.24 -3.84
CA VAL A 37 -1.58 2.31 -4.76
C VAL A 37 -0.11 2.67 -4.55
N CYS A 38 0.32 2.85 -3.29
CA CYS A 38 1.72 3.08 -2.94
C CYS A 38 2.64 1.98 -3.50
N CYS A 39 2.36 0.72 -3.18
CA CYS A 39 3.16 -0.41 -3.64
C CYS A 39 3.19 -0.50 -5.18
N SER A 40 2.06 -0.23 -5.85
CA SER A 40 1.98 -0.24 -7.31
C SER A 40 2.86 0.84 -7.93
N CYS A 41 2.73 2.09 -7.46
CA CYS A 41 3.52 3.19 -7.98
C CYS A 41 5.02 2.99 -7.73
N VAL A 42 5.42 2.58 -6.51
CA VAL A 42 6.84 2.34 -6.18
C VAL A 42 7.41 1.16 -6.98
N ALA A 43 6.68 0.04 -7.09
CA ALA A 43 7.15 -1.12 -7.82
C ALA A 43 7.32 -0.83 -9.31
N VAL A 44 6.35 -0.16 -9.93
CA VAL A 44 6.44 0.24 -11.35
C VAL A 44 7.54 1.29 -11.53
N GLY A 45 7.63 2.29 -10.65
CA GLY A 45 8.64 3.34 -10.73
C GLY A 45 10.07 2.83 -10.59
N LEU A 46 10.30 1.77 -9.79
CA LEU A 46 11.61 1.10 -9.73
C LEU A 46 11.86 0.22 -10.96
N THR A 47 10.82 -0.37 -11.55
CA THR A 47 10.96 -1.32 -12.67
C THR A 47 11.14 -0.61 -14.02
N ILE A 48 10.59 0.59 -14.19
CA ILE A 48 10.64 1.33 -15.47
C ILE A 48 12.06 1.77 -15.85
N ASN A 49 12.96 1.90 -14.87
CA ASN A 49 14.37 2.28 -15.07
C ASN A 49 15.27 1.11 -15.49
N GLN A 50 14.72 0.13 -16.23
CA GLN A 50 15.53 -0.93 -16.85
C GLN A 50 16.03 -0.50 -18.23
N PRO A 51 17.25 -0.91 -18.65
CA PRO A 51 17.83 -0.54 -19.94
C PRO A 51 16.90 -0.78 -21.15
N ASP A 52 16.18 -1.90 -21.16
CA ASP A 52 15.28 -2.24 -22.26
C ASP A 52 14.06 -1.32 -22.30
N VAL A 53 13.55 -0.95 -21.13
CA VAL A 53 12.37 -0.08 -21.00
C VAL A 53 12.73 1.38 -21.28
N THR A 54 13.89 1.84 -20.82
CA THR A 54 14.36 3.22 -21.05
C THR A 54 14.63 3.47 -22.52
N THR A 55 15.27 2.53 -23.21
CA THR A 55 15.53 2.61 -24.66
C THR A 55 14.24 2.53 -25.48
N PHE A 56 13.32 1.62 -25.12
CA PHE A 56 12.01 1.52 -25.76
C PHE A 56 11.20 2.82 -25.62
N LEU A 57 11.07 3.36 -24.40
CA LEU A 57 10.34 4.59 -24.16
C LEU A 57 10.96 5.78 -24.88
N ALA A 58 12.29 5.90 -24.87
CA ALA A 58 12.99 6.95 -25.60
C ALA A 58 12.71 6.89 -27.11
N GLY A 59 12.64 5.69 -27.69
CA GLY A 59 12.30 5.50 -29.11
C GLY A 59 10.85 5.86 -29.45
N VAL A 60 9.90 5.65 -28.53
CA VAL A 60 8.48 5.95 -28.75
C VAL A 60 8.16 7.44 -28.55
N THR A 61 8.75 8.08 -27.54
CA THR A 61 8.40 9.47 -27.17
C THR A 61 9.31 10.52 -27.81
N ASN A 62 10.43 10.12 -28.41
CA ASN A 62 11.52 11.01 -28.84
C ASN A 62 12.11 11.89 -27.71
N VAL A 63 11.80 11.58 -26.45
CA VAL A 63 12.37 12.26 -25.28
C VAL A 63 13.34 11.30 -24.58
N PRO A 64 14.66 11.52 -24.67
CA PRO A 64 15.63 10.71 -23.96
C PRO A 64 15.33 10.70 -22.45
N ASN A 65 15.46 9.53 -21.81
CA ASN A 65 15.32 9.38 -20.36
C ASN A 65 13.93 9.70 -19.77
N ILE A 66 12.86 9.76 -20.58
CA ILE A 66 11.48 9.98 -20.08
C ILE A 66 11.06 8.94 -19.03
N ALA A 67 11.61 7.73 -19.12
CA ALA A 67 11.39 6.65 -18.15
C ALA A 67 11.81 7.04 -16.73
N ASP A 68 12.92 7.78 -16.58
CA ASP A 68 13.40 8.24 -15.27
C ASP A 68 12.43 9.25 -14.65
N LEU A 69 11.95 10.22 -15.46
CA LEU A 69 10.94 11.18 -15.03
C LEU A 69 9.65 10.49 -14.58
N ILE A 70 9.13 9.57 -15.38
CA ILE A 70 7.93 8.80 -15.03
C ILE A 70 8.17 7.99 -13.75
N GLY A 71 9.33 7.34 -13.63
CA GLY A 71 9.69 6.55 -12.46
C GLY A 71 9.68 7.36 -11.18
N ARG A 72 10.33 8.53 -11.18
CA ARG A 72 10.41 9.44 -10.03
C ARG A 72 9.06 10.08 -9.70
N CYS A 73 8.28 10.47 -10.71
CA CYS A 73 6.89 10.90 -10.48
C CYS A 73 6.04 9.81 -9.82
N LEU A 74 6.20 8.54 -10.23
CA LEU A 74 5.54 7.41 -9.58
C LEU A 74 6.04 7.23 -8.15
N MET A 75 7.32 7.41 -7.83
CA MET A 75 7.79 7.35 -6.44
C MET A 75 7.15 8.43 -5.56
N VAL A 76 7.04 9.66 -6.06
CA VAL A 76 6.35 10.77 -5.36
C VAL A 76 4.88 10.44 -5.13
N CYS A 77 4.16 9.99 -6.16
CA CYS A 77 2.77 9.55 -6.03
C CYS A 77 2.61 8.37 -5.06
N GLY A 78 3.55 7.43 -5.08
CA GLY A 78 3.59 6.29 -4.18
C GLY A 78 3.74 6.72 -2.72
N MET A 79 4.67 7.64 -2.44
CA MET A 79 4.85 8.19 -1.09
C MET A 79 3.64 9.01 -0.63
N PHE A 80 3.02 9.78 -1.52
CA PHE A 80 1.74 10.41 -1.20
C PHE A 80 0.72 9.36 -0.76
N ALA A 81 0.51 8.31 -1.54
CA ALA A 81 -0.41 7.22 -1.21
C ALA A 81 -0.05 6.51 0.11
N LEU A 82 1.24 6.38 0.43
CA LEU A 82 1.67 5.83 1.73
C LEU A 82 1.18 6.70 2.90
N ALA A 83 1.32 8.01 2.81
CA ALA A 83 0.83 8.93 3.85
C ALA A 83 -0.70 8.80 4.04
N GLN A 84 -1.44 8.61 2.94
CA GLN A 84 -2.88 8.39 2.97
C GLN A 84 -3.24 7.05 3.63
N SER A 85 -2.48 6.00 3.38
CA SER A 85 -2.66 4.69 4.01
C SER A 85 -2.49 4.78 5.53
N VAL A 86 -1.42 5.43 5.99
CA VAL A 86 -1.14 5.59 7.43
C VAL A 86 -2.21 6.41 8.13
N GLU A 87 -2.72 7.48 7.50
CA GLU A 87 -3.83 8.24 8.09
C GLU A 87 -5.15 7.47 8.13
N ALA A 88 -5.45 6.74 7.06
CA ALA A 88 -6.64 5.88 7.04
C ALA A 88 -6.55 4.82 8.15
N ALA A 89 -5.35 4.29 8.41
CA ALA A 89 -5.12 3.35 9.50
C ALA A 89 -5.33 4.01 10.88
N ALA A 90 -4.87 5.27 11.03
CA ALA A 90 -5.06 6.06 12.25
C ALA A 90 -6.50 6.55 12.47
N ARG A 91 -7.45 6.21 11.58
CA ARG A 91 -8.85 6.69 11.57
C ARG A 91 -8.97 8.22 11.68
N SER A 92 -7.94 8.96 11.24
CA SER A 92 -8.01 10.41 11.21
C SER A 92 -8.81 10.82 9.98
N ALA A 93 -9.92 11.54 10.18
CA ALA A 93 -10.88 11.89 9.11
C ALA A 93 -10.35 12.88 8.05
N LYS A 94 -9.03 13.10 7.94
CA LYS A 94 -8.42 14.13 7.08
C LYS A 94 -7.55 13.55 5.97
N LEU A 95 -7.99 12.44 5.38
CA LEU A 95 -7.30 11.77 4.27
C LEU A 95 -6.85 12.79 3.21
N LEU A 96 -7.74 13.61 2.66
CA LEU A 96 -7.39 14.52 1.56
C LEU A 96 -7.14 15.95 2.04
N ARG A 97 -6.16 16.16 2.91
CA ARG A 97 -5.79 17.53 3.31
C ARG A 97 -5.19 18.27 2.10
N ALA A 98 -5.84 19.36 1.67
CA ALA A 98 -5.44 20.14 0.50
C ALA A 98 -3.95 20.51 0.49
N SER A 99 -3.37 20.84 1.65
CA SER A 99 -1.95 21.16 1.78
C SER A 99 -1.01 20.05 1.28
N ARG A 100 -1.37 18.77 1.42
CA ARG A 100 -0.55 17.65 0.95
C ARG A 100 -0.68 17.41 -0.54
N ILE A 101 -1.89 17.59 -1.07
CA ILE A 101 -2.14 17.51 -2.51
C ILE A 101 -1.34 18.61 -3.19
N ILE A 102 -1.43 19.85 -2.68
CA ILE A 102 -0.65 20.99 -3.16
C ILE A 102 0.85 20.67 -3.08
N GLY A 103 1.34 20.16 -1.95
CA GLY A 103 2.76 19.77 -1.81
C GLY A 103 3.20 18.70 -2.82
N CYS A 104 2.38 17.67 -3.04
CA CYS A 104 2.64 16.62 -4.04
C CYS A 104 2.69 17.21 -5.46
N VAL A 105 1.69 18.01 -5.83
CA VAL A 105 1.61 18.66 -7.15
C VAL A 105 2.80 19.60 -7.37
N LEU A 106 3.18 20.40 -6.37
CA LEU A 106 4.35 21.28 -6.46
C LEU A 106 5.64 20.50 -6.70
N VAL A 107 5.83 19.37 -6.01
CA VAL A 107 6.99 18.50 -6.23
C VAL A 107 6.97 17.90 -7.64
N LEU A 108 5.83 17.39 -8.11
CA LEU A 108 5.70 16.86 -9.47
C LEU A 108 6.02 17.93 -10.53
N VAL A 109 5.51 19.14 -10.36
CA VAL A 109 5.81 20.27 -11.26
C VAL A 109 7.29 20.62 -11.20
N ALA A 110 7.89 20.68 -10.01
CA ALA A 110 9.31 20.94 -9.84
C ALA A 110 10.18 19.89 -10.54
N LEU A 111 9.82 18.60 -10.47
CA LEU A 111 10.52 17.53 -11.18
C LEU A 111 10.46 17.72 -12.69
N VAL A 112 9.28 18.01 -13.25
CA VAL A 112 9.13 18.25 -14.70
C VAL A 112 9.93 19.47 -15.15
N VAL A 113 9.86 20.57 -14.38
CA VAL A 113 10.60 21.81 -14.70
C VAL A 113 12.10 21.57 -14.65
N LEU A 114 12.61 20.92 -13.60
CA LEU A 114 14.05 20.63 -13.47
C LEU A 114 14.52 19.66 -14.56
N PHE A 115 13.75 18.61 -14.85
CA PHE A 115 14.06 17.68 -15.93
C PHE A 115 14.18 18.36 -17.29
N SER A 116 13.31 19.33 -17.60
CA SER A 116 13.38 20.10 -18.84
C SER A 116 14.65 20.97 -18.99
N ARG A 117 15.40 21.16 -17.90
CA ARG A 117 16.65 21.94 -17.86
C ARG A 117 17.90 21.06 -17.87
N ILE A 118 17.77 19.74 -17.82
CA ILE A 118 18.90 18.80 -17.85
C ILE A 118 19.28 18.55 -19.31
N ASP A 119 20.57 18.66 -19.62
CA ASP A 119 21.09 18.31 -20.94
C ASP A 119 21.47 16.81 -20.95
N ALA A 120 20.54 15.97 -21.41
CA ALA A 120 20.70 14.52 -21.42
C ALA A 120 20.38 13.92 -22.80
N PRO A 121 21.28 14.04 -23.79
CA PRO A 121 21.01 13.70 -25.19
C PRO A 121 20.92 12.19 -25.46
N THR A 122 21.47 11.34 -24.59
CA THR A 122 21.48 9.89 -24.79
C THR A 122 20.67 9.16 -23.71
N PRO A 123 19.86 8.15 -24.08
CA PRO A 123 19.11 7.37 -23.12
C PRO A 123 20.04 6.49 -22.28
N THR A 124 19.84 6.47 -20.97
CA THR A 124 20.61 5.70 -20.01
C THR A 124 19.72 5.17 -18.88
N ALA A 125 20.04 3.99 -18.37
CA ALA A 125 19.41 3.44 -17.16
C ALA A 125 20.09 3.90 -15.86
N GLN A 126 21.21 4.62 -15.97
CA GLN A 126 21.99 5.15 -14.85
C GLN A 126 22.01 6.68 -14.89
N PHE A 127 20.82 7.29 -15.02
CA PHE A 127 20.65 8.72 -15.28
C PHE A 127 21.42 9.61 -14.29
N MET A 128 21.31 9.35 -12.99
CA MET A 128 22.05 10.10 -11.95
C MET A 128 23.56 9.89 -11.95
N VAL A 129 24.05 8.78 -12.50
CA VAL A 129 25.50 8.51 -12.57
C VAL A 129 26.10 9.21 -13.80
N VAL A 130 25.37 9.23 -14.91
CA VAL A 130 25.86 9.79 -16.18
C VAL A 130 25.69 11.30 -16.25
N TYR A 131 24.61 11.85 -15.70
CA TYR A 131 24.27 13.28 -15.79
C TYR A 131 24.23 13.99 -14.44
N GLY A 132 24.72 13.34 -13.37
CA GLY A 132 24.68 13.84 -12.00
C GLY A 132 25.61 15.01 -11.70
N ASP A 133 26.52 15.34 -12.61
CA ASP A 133 27.44 16.48 -12.54
C ASP A 133 26.73 17.82 -12.79
N GLN A 134 25.56 17.80 -13.42
CA GLN A 134 24.78 19.00 -13.70
C GLN A 134 23.95 19.44 -12.47
N LEU A 135 23.97 20.74 -12.17
CA LEU A 135 23.18 21.32 -11.08
C LEU A 135 21.67 21.05 -11.20
N PRO A 136 21.02 21.15 -12.37
CA PRO A 136 19.62 20.77 -12.53
C PRO A 136 19.34 19.32 -12.14
N THR A 137 20.26 18.38 -12.43
CA THR A 137 20.15 16.97 -12.07
C THR A 137 20.24 16.76 -10.56
N ALA A 138 21.19 17.43 -9.90
CA ALA A 138 21.31 17.39 -8.45
C ALA A 138 20.07 17.95 -7.73
N LEU A 139 19.55 19.10 -8.19
CA LEU A 139 18.31 19.67 -7.65
C LEU A 139 17.10 18.77 -7.89
N TYR A 140 17.02 18.14 -9.06
CA TYR A 140 15.96 17.20 -9.43
C TYR A 140 15.92 16.00 -8.48
N SER A 141 17.08 15.41 -8.18
CA SER A 141 17.23 14.35 -7.19
C SER A 141 16.94 14.81 -5.77
N ALA A 142 17.48 15.96 -5.37
CA ALA A 142 17.30 16.50 -4.03
C ALA A 142 15.83 16.81 -3.70
N VAL A 143 15.06 17.35 -4.65
CA VAL A 143 13.63 17.63 -4.48
C VAL A 143 12.85 16.34 -4.21
N GLU A 144 13.08 15.29 -5.00
CA GLU A 144 12.43 13.99 -4.80
C GLU A 144 12.81 13.37 -3.45
N MET A 145 14.12 13.26 -3.17
CA MET A 145 14.64 12.62 -1.96
C MET A 145 14.16 13.35 -0.70
N THR A 146 14.10 14.68 -0.74
CA THR A 146 13.57 15.49 0.37
C THR A 146 12.10 15.22 0.60
N TYR A 147 11.29 15.16 -0.47
CA TYR A 147 9.88 14.84 -0.35
C TYR A 147 9.65 13.45 0.25
N ILE A 148 10.36 12.44 -0.28
CA ILE A 148 10.34 11.07 0.22
C ILE A 148 10.70 11.03 1.71
N ALA A 149 11.81 11.68 2.11
CA ALA A 149 12.26 11.73 3.50
C ALA A 149 11.24 12.37 4.44
N ILE A 150 10.65 13.51 4.05
CA ILE A 150 9.65 14.21 4.87
C ILE A 150 8.41 13.34 5.05
N VAL A 151 7.90 12.74 3.96
CA VAL A 151 6.68 11.94 3.98
C VAL A 151 6.88 10.67 4.78
N ILE A 152 7.99 9.96 4.59
CA ILE A 152 8.27 8.72 5.31
C ILE A 152 8.53 8.97 6.80
N ALA A 153 9.26 10.04 7.15
CA ALA A 153 9.49 10.41 8.55
C ALA A 153 8.18 10.75 9.26
N ARG A 154 7.31 11.53 8.63
CA ARG A 154 5.97 11.83 9.18
C ARG A 154 5.12 10.57 9.35
N SER A 155 5.17 9.67 8.37
CA SER A 155 4.46 8.39 8.43
C SER A 155 4.96 7.52 9.58
N ALA A 156 6.28 7.42 9.77
CA ALA A 156 6.89 6.69 10.88
C ALA A 156 6.51 7.29 12.25
N VAL A 157 6.48 8.62 12.37
CA VAL A 157 6.04 9.30 13.59
C VAL A 157 4.55 9.04 13.87
N ALA A 158 3.69 9.05 12.85
CA ALA A 158 2.28 8.74 13.01
C ALA A 158 2.06 7.28 13.47
N VAL A 159 2.78 6.33 12.86
CA VAL A 159 2.86 4.93 13.28
C VAL A 159 3.26 4.85 14.75
N LEU A 160 4.42 5.41 15.14
CA LEU A 160 4.90 5.41 16.52
C LEU A 160 3.88 5.96 17.55
N ARG A 161 3.19 7.05 17.21
CA ARG A 161 2.18 7.64 18.10
C ARG A 161 0.95 6.75 18.26
N GLY A 162 0.49 6.13 17.17
CA GLY A 162 -0.66 5.21 17.21
C GLY A 162 -0.45 4.02 18.14
N PHE A 163 0.78 3.52 18.27
CA PHE A 163 1.08 2.31 19.06
C PHE A 163 1.34 2.53 20.54
N ARG A 164 1.61 3.76 20.99
CA ARG A 164 1.69 4.05 22.44
C ARG A 164 0.33 3.80 23.15
N SER A 165 -0.74 3.58 22.38
CA SER A 165 -2.10 3.40 22.85
C SER A 165 -2.60 1.93 22.88
N GLY A 166 -1.75 0.95 22.56
CA GLY A 166 -2.01 -0.48 22.83
C GLY A 166 -2.22 -1.34 21.58
N ASP A 167 -1.28 -2.25 21.29
CA ASP A 167 -1.51 -3.51 20.54
C ASP A 167 -0.25 -4.40 20.46
N GLY A 168 -0.45 -5.73 20.45
CA GLY A 168 0.60 -6.78 20.48
C GLY A 168 1.40 -6.98 19.18
N LEU A 169 1.17 -6.16 18.14
CA LEU A 169 1.88 -6.20 16.85
C LEU A 169 3.12 -5.29 16.80
N GLY A 170 3.54 -4.72 17.93
CA GLY A 170 4.58 -3.68 18.01
C GLY A 170 5.92 -4.00 17.33
N ARG A 171 6.34 -5.28 17.29
CA ARG A 171 7.63 -5.68 16.66
C ARG A 171 7.68 -5.41 15.15
N LEU A 172 6.57 -5.58 14.44
CA LEU A 172 6.55 -5.45 12.99
C LEU A 172 6.48 -3.98 12.56
N TYR A 173 5.77 -3.15 13.34
CA TYR A 173 5.80 -1.70 13.17
C TYR A 173 7.17 -1.08 13.49
N TRP A 174 7.93 -1.66 14.43
CA TRP A 174 9.33 -1.27 14.63
C TRP A 174 10.17 -1.46 13.37
N LEU A 175 9.94 -2.53 12.60
CA LEU A 175 10.62 -2.73 11.32
C LEU A 175 10.24 -1.65 10.30
N PHE A 176 8.97 -1.20 10.28
CA PHE A 176 8.57 -0.05 9.46
C PHE A 176 9.32 1.22 9.86
N VAL A 177 9.44 1.50 11.16
CA VAL A 177 10.12 2.69 11.68
C VAL A 177 11.62 2.66 11.38
N VAL A 178 12.27 1.52 11.58
CA VAL A 178 13.70 1.36 11.27
C VAL A 178 13.93 1.47 9.76
N GLY A 179 13.07 0.86 8.94
CA GLY A 179 13.13 1.00 7.48
C GLY A 179 12.90 2.45 7.01
N ALA A 180 11.97 3.16 7.64
CA ALA A 180 11.74 4.59 7.39
C ALA A 180 12.96 5.45 7.77
N ALA A 181 13.59 5.19 8.91
CA ALA A 181 14.82 5.87 9.32
C ALA A 181 15.97 5.59 8.33
N GLY A 182 16.09 4.35 7.86
CA GLY A 182 17.04 3.99 6.81
C GLY A 182 16.77 4.72 5.49
N LEU A 183 15.51 4.93 5.11
CA LEU A 183 15.17 5.67 3.90
C LEU A 183 15.44 7.18 4.03
N VAL A 184 15.23 7.76 5.22
CA VAL A 184 15.64 9.15 5.52
C VAL A 184 17.16 9.29 5.45
N LEU A 185 17.90 8.33 6.01
CA LEU A 185 19.35 8.28 5.88
C LEU A 185 19.77 8.17 4.42
N LEU A 186 19.12 7.31 3.64
CA LEU A 186 19.38 7.16 2.21
C LEU A 186 19.15 8.47 1.44
N ALA A 187 18.09 9.20 1.74
CA ALA A 187 17.84 10.51 1.13
C ALA A 187 18.96 11.50 1.45
N GLY A 188 19.47 11.52 2.69
CA GLY A 188 20.62 12.34 3.06
C GLY A 188 21.90 11.92 2.32
N ILE A 189 22.16 10.62 2.19
CA ILE A 189 23.27 10.05 1.41
C ILE A 189 23.16 10.46 -0.06
N ALA A 190 21.97 10.37 -0.66
CA ALA A 190 21.73 10.73 -2.06
C ALA A 190 21.98 12.22 -2.31
N ILE A 191 21.43 13.10 -1.48
CA ILE A 191 21.64 14.55 -1.59
C ILE A 191 23.13 14.91 -1.42
N ALA A 192 23.83 14.23 -0.51
CA ALA A 192 25.27 14.43 -0.33
C ALA A 192 26.08 13.91 -1.53
N LEU A 193 25.71 12.78 -2.14
CA LEU A 193 26.31 12.31 -3.40
C LEU A 193 26.11 13.34 -4.52
N ASP A 194 24.91 13.87 -4.67
CA ASP A 194 24.58 14.86 -5.69
C ASP A 194 25.41 16.14 -5.51
N ALA A 195 25.56 16.62 -4.27
CA ALA A 195 26.40 17.77 -3.96
C ALA A 195 27.89 17.52 -4.27
N VAL A 196 28.38 16.31 -3.99
CA VAL A 196 29.77 15.91 -4.28
C VAL A 196 30.01 15.80 -5.78
N HIS A 197 29.07 15.24 -6.55
CA HIS A 197 29.17 15.16 -8.02
C HIS A 197 29.23 16.55 -8.65
N VAL A 198 28.38 17.49 -8.20
CA VAL A 198 28.41 18.88 -8.68
C VAL A 198 29.69 19.61 -8.27
N ALA A 199 30.25 19.29 -7.10
CA ALA A 199 31.49 19.89 -6.61
C ALA A 199 32.78 19.27 -7.19
N GLY A 200 32.68 18.15 -7.92
CA GLY A 200 33.83 17.45 -8.51
C GLY A 200 34.79 16.81 -7.49
N ALA A 201 34.28 16.40 -6.32
CA ALA A 201 35.10 15.89 -5.21
C ALA A 201 35.05 14.34 -5.06
N ASP A 202 35.73 13.63 -5.96
CA ASP A 202 35.58 12.18 -6.16
C ASP A 202 35.88 11.28 -4.93
N GLY A 203 36.69 11.76 -3.98
CA GLY A 203 37.12 10.96 -2.82
C GLY A 203 35.96 10.52 -1.89
N ALA A 204 34.88 11.30 -1.82
CA ALA A 204 33.72 10.98 -0.97
C ALA A 204 32.72 10.03 -1.65
N VAL A 205 32.72 9.97 -2.99
CA VAL A 205 31.77 9.17 -3.79
C VAL A 205 31.92 7.67 -3.51
N GLY A 206 33.15 7.20 -3.32
CA GLY A 206 33.45 5.78 -3.11
C GLY A 206 32.90 5.20 -1.80
N VAL A 207 32.94 5.96 -0.71
CA VAL A 207 32.40 5.51 0.60
C VAL A 207 30.88 5.59 0.58
N LEU A 208 30.35 6.69 0.06
CA LEU A 208 28.92 6.98 0.09
C LEU A 208 28.13 6.02 -0.84
N SER A 209 28.71 5.66 -2.00
CA SER A 209 28.15 4.65 -2.91
C SER A 209 28.13 3.23 -2.31
N LYS A 210 29.15 2.87 -1.51
CA LYS A 210 29.19 1.57 -0.82
C LYS A 210 28.09 1.43 0.21
N LEU A 211 27.73 2.50 0.90
CA LEU A 211 26.65 2.52 1.89
C LEU A 211 25.27 2.58 1.23
N TYR A 212 25.14 3.25 0.09
CA TYR A 212 23.86 3.46 -0.59
C TYR A 212 23.11 2.15 -0.87
N THR A 213 23.78 1.18 -1.50
CA THR A 213 23.16 -0.11 -1.89
C THR A 213 22.58 -0.91 -0.72
N PRO A 214 23.37 -1.24 0.34
CA PRO A 214 22.83 -2.00 1.47
C PRO A 214 21.77 -1.22 2.25
N VAL A 215 21.92 0.10 2.41
CA VAL A 215 20.91 0.93 3.08
C VAL A 215 19.61 0.95 2.27
N PHE A 216 19.67 1.08 0.95
CA PHE A 216 18.49 1.05 0.09
C PHE A 216 17.75 -0.29 0.16
N LEU A 217 18.45 -1.40 -0.06
CA LEU A 217 17.84 -2.73 -0.02
C LEU A 217 17.31 -3.09 1.37
N GLY A 218 18.10 -2.82 2.41
CA GLY A 218 17.70 -3.04 3.80
C GLY A 218 16.46 -2.23 4.17
N SER A 219 16.44 -0.94 3.83
CA SER A 219 15.29 -0.06 4.09
C SER A 219 14.04 -0.54 3.37
N MET A 220 14.14 -0.94 2.10
CA MET A 220 13.00 -1.46 1.34
C MET A 220 12.45 -2.75 1.94
N VAL A 221 13.30 -3.70 2.32
CA VAL A 221 12.86 -4.95 2.95
C VAL A 221 12.19 -4.68 4.30
N LEU A 222 12.78 -3.81 5.12
CA LEU A 222 12.23 -3.45 6.42
C LEU A 222 10.89 -2.70 6.32
N LEU A 223 10.78 -1.75 5.39
CA LEU A 223 9.54 -1.03 5.08
C LEU A 223 8.46 -1.97 4.58
N ALA A 224 8.84 -2.86 3.65
CA ALA A 224 7.96 -3.89 3.12
C ALA A 224 7.41 -4.76 4.26
N ILE A 225 8.28 -5.41 5.02
CA ILE A 225 7.88 -6.30 6.12
C ILE A 225 7.05 -5.56 7.18
N GLY A 226 7.43 -4.32 7.52
CA GLY A 226 6.73 -3.52 8.51
C GLY A 226 5.34 -3.07 8.05
N ALA A 227 5.19 -2.61 6.81
CA ALA A 227 3.89 -2.26 6.23
C ALA A 227 2.99 -3.49 6.11
N ALA A 228 3.55 -4.63 5.72
CA ALA A 228 2.84 -5.89 5.65
C ALA A 228 2.31 -6.31 7.03
N GLY A 229 3.05 -6.00 8.11
CA GLY A 229 2.64 -6.32 9.47
C GLY A 229 1.39 -5.66 9.99
N GLY A 230 1.10 -4.45 9.54
CA GLY A 230 -0.15 -3.80 9.91
C GLY A 230 -1.37 -4.39 9.20
N VAL A 231 -1.16 -5.04 8.04
CA VAL A 231 -2.27 -5.42 7.15
C VAL A 231 -2.49 -6.93 7.09
N LEU A 232 -1.42 -7.73 7.15
CA LEU A 232 -1.48 -9.21 7.06
C LEU A 232 -2.33 -9.86 8.16
N PRO A 233 -2.23 -9.49 9.44
CA PRO A 233 -3.03 -10.11 10.50
C PRO A 233 -4.52 -9.82 10.33
N ASP A 234 -4.87 -8.58 9.98
CA ASP A 234 -6.26 -8.18 9.70
C ASP A 234 -6.80 -8.89 8.47
N ALA A 235 -5.97 -8.99 7.42
CA ALA A 235 -6.28 -9.73 6.22
C ALA A 235 -6.53 -11.21 6.49
N ALA A 236 -5.68 -11.84 7.30
CA ALA A 236 -5.81 -13.24 7.68
C ALA A 236 -7.09 -13.46 8.49
N ARG A 237 -7.33 -12.65 9.52
CA ARG A 237 -8.56 -12.68 10.33
C ARG A 237 -9.81 -12.56 9.47
N GLU A 238 -9.88 -11.53 8.61
CA GLU A 238 -11.03 -11.32 7.74
C GLU A 238 -11.23 -12.46 6.72
N PHE A 239 -10.15 -13.04 6.19
CA PHE A 239 -10.23 -14.19 5.30
C PHE A 239 -10.73 -15.45 6.03
N HIS A 240 -10.28 -15.68 7.26
CA HIS A 240 -10.79 -16.75 8.10
C HIS A 240 -12.28 -16.58 8.39
N ASP A 241 -12.72 -15.36 8.73
CA ASP A 241 -14.12 -15.03 8.96
C ASP A 241 -14.97 -15.23 7.72
N TRP A 242 -14.52 -14.75 6.55
CA TRP A 242 -15.21 -14.98 5.28
C TRP A 242 -15.33 -16.47 4.95
N ARG A 243 -14.27 -17.26 5.17
CA ARG A 243 -14.28 -18.71 4.92
C ARG A 243 -15.24 -19.42 5.89
N ALA A 244 -15.29 -18.98 7.14
CA ALA A 244 -16.25 -19.48 8.13
C ALA A 244 -17.69 -19.10 7.74
N ALA A 245 -17.93 -17.85 7.35
CA ALA A 245 -19.21 -17.35 6.86
C ALA A 245 -19.71 -18.18 5.67
N ARG A 246 -18.83 -18.48 4.71
CA ARG A 246 -19.17 -19.30 3.53
C ARG A 246 -19.55 -20.73 3.87
N ARG A 247 -18.92 -21.32 4.89
CA ARG A 247 -19.33 -22.63 5.43
C ARG A 247 -20.68 -22.55 6.13
N ARG A 248 -20.90 -21.50 6.94
CA ARG A 248 -22.19 -21.25 7.61
C ARG A 248 -23.32 -21.04 6.60
N PHE A 249 -23.11 -20.28 5.53
CA PHE A 249 -24.10 -20.12 4.47
C PHE A 249 -24.54 -21.46 3.90
N ARG A 250 -23.59 -22.32 3.52
CA ARG A 250 -23.91 -23.65 2.98
C ARG A 250 -24.68 -24.54 3.97
N ALA A 251 -24.44 -24.38 5.26
CA ALA A 251 -25.12 -25.17 6.29
C ALA A 251 -26.50 -24.63 6.66
N LEU A 252 -26.67 -23.31 6.72
CA LEU A 252 -27.87 -22.64 7.21
C LEU A 252 -28.91 -22.33 6.13
N GLU A 253 -28.48 -22.18 4.87
CA GLU A 253 -29.36 -21.88 3.74
C GLU A 253 -30.40 -22.98 3.46
N PRO A 254 -30.07 -24.29 3.55
CA PRO A 254 -31.07 -25.36 3.49
C PRO A 254 -32.04 -25.34 4.67
N GLU A 255 -31.56 -25.00 5.87
CA GLU A 255 -32.39 -24.96 7.08
C GLU A 255 -33.43 -23.84 7.02
N LEU A 256 -33.05 -22.65 6.51
CA LEU A 256 -34.01 -21.58 6.27
C LEU A 256 -35.10 -22.02 5.30
N ARG A 257 -34.75 -22.69 4.18
CA ARG A 257 -35.76 -23.21 3.23
C ARG A 257 -36.72 -24.21 3.87
N ARG A 258 -36.19 -25.09 4.73
CA ARG A 258 -37.00 -26.06 5.48
C ARG A 258 -37.97 -25.34 6.41
N LEU A 259 -37.50 -24.32 7.14
CA LEU A 259 -38.33 -23.53 8.05
C LEU A 259 -39.39 -22.71 7.33
N GLU A 260 -39.08 -22.07 6.19
CA GLU A 260 -40.06 -21.37 5.36
C GLU A 260 -41.15 -22.31 4.84
N THR A 261 -40.78 -23.56 4.50
CA THR A 261 -41.75 -24.58 4.08
C THR A 261 -42.64 -25.01 5.25
N ALA A 262 -42.07 -25.15 6.45
CA ALA A 262 -42.79 -25.57 7.64
C ALA A 262 -43.71 -24.49 8.22
N SER A 263 -43.31 -23.22 8.16
CA SER A 263 -44.14 -22.09 8.61
C SER A 263 -45.19 -21.66 7.59
N GLY A 264 -45.04 -22.07 6.32
CA GLY A 264 -45.89 -21.61 5.21
C GLY A 264 -45.65 -20.14 4.82
N ASN A 265 -44.58 -19.52 5.32
CA ASN A 265 -44.25 -18.11 5.10
C ASN A 265 -42.87 -18.00 4.43
N THR A 266 -42.82 -17.28 3.30
CA THR A 266 -41.57 -17.08 2.53
C THR A 266 -40.97 -15.71 2.81
N GLY A 267 -39.70 -15.69 3.21
CA GLY A 267 -38.97 -14.47 3.52
C GLY A 267 -38.41 -13.76 2.28
N LEU A 268 -37.85 -12.56 2.50
CA LEU A 268 -37.17 -11.79 1.46
C LEU A 268 -35.69 -12.20 1.30
N TYR A 269 -35.14 -13.06 2.15
CA TYR A 269 -33.71 -13.40 2.09
C TYR A 269 -33.25 -13.85 0.70
N PHE A 270 -34.04 -14.73 0.07
CA PHE A 270 -33.73 -15.32 -1.23
C PHE A 270 -34.03 -14.43 -2.43
N THR A 271 -34.84 -13.37 -2.24
CA THR A 271 -35.15 -12.40 -3.30
C THR A 271 -34.08 -11.30 -3.41
N ILE A 272 -33.30 -11.10 -2.34
CA ILE A 272 -32.23 -10.10 -2.31
C ILE A 272 -31.00 -10.62 -3.04
N VAL A 273 -30.57 -9.89 -4.06
CA VAL A 273 -29.31 -10.13 -4.75
C VAL A 273 -28.16 -9.60 -3.89
N TRP A 274 -27.56 -10.49 -3.12
CA TRP A 274 -26.42 -10.16 -2.26
C TRP A 274 -25.12 -10.00 -3.04
N GLN A 275 -24.50 -8.82 -2.96
CA GLN A 275 -23.15 -8.64 -3.48
C GLN A 275 -22.13 -9.37 -2.59
N ARG A 276 -21.08 -9.96 -3.17
CA ARG A 276 -20.03 -10.69 -2.41
C ARG A 276 -19.44 -9.88 -1.24
N ARG A 277 -19.30 -8.57 -1.41
CA ARG A 277 -18.77 -7.65 -0.38
C ARG A 277 -19.69 -7.51 0.85
N GLN A 278 -20.98 -7.79 0.70
CA GLN A 278 -21.98 -7.69 1.76
C GLN A 278 -22.14 -8.99 2.56
N TRP A 279 -21.13 -9.87 2.52
CA TRP A 279 -21.20 -11.17 3.18
C TRP A 279 -21.48 -11.07 4.70
N ARG A 280 -21.01 -10.02 5.37
CA ARG A 280 -21.33 -9.77 6.80
C ARG A 280 -22.82 -9.49 7.00
N SER A 281 -23.38 -8.56 6.24
CA SER A 281 -24.81 -8.21 6.28
C SER A 281 -25.69 -9.39 5.86
N ARG A 282 -25.26 -10.15 4.83
CA ARG A 282 -25.94 -11.37 4.39
C ARG A 282 -25.96 -12.42 5.51
N GLN A 283 -24.86 -12.59 6.23
CA GLN A 283 -24.78 -13.55 7.33
C GLN A 283 -25.66 -13.14 8.51
N HIS A 284 -25.64 -11.86 8.89
CA HIS A 284 -26.50 -11.32 9.93
C HIS A 284 -27.99 -11.52 9.57
N ARG A 285 -28.38 -11.15 8.35
CA ARG A 285 -29.77 -11.29 7.90
C ARG A 285 -30.20 -12.75 7.81
N LEU A 286 -29.32 -13.65 7.37
CA LEU A 286 -29.61 -15.09 7.38
C LEU A 286 -29.87 -15.61 8.80
N SER A 287 -29.05 -15.21 9.78
CA SER A 287 -29.28 -15.63 11.17
C SER A 287 -30.60 -15.10 11.72
N VAL A 288 -30.93 -13.83 11.46
CA VAL A 288 -32.18 -13.22 11.93
C VAL A 288 -33.41 -13.89 11.29
N GLU A 289 -33.39 -14.13 9.97
CA GLU A 289 -34.53 -14.78 9.32
C GLU A 289 -34.72 -16.23 9.79
N ILE A 290 -33.65 -16.95 10.12
CA ILE A 290 -33.77 -18.29 10.72
C ILE A 290 -34.39 -18.22 12.12
N GLU A 291 -34.00 -17.25 12.95
CA GLU A 291 -34.60 -17.07 14.29
C GLU A 291 -36.10 -16.75 14.21
N ASP A 292 -36.49 -15.85 13.30
CA ASP A 292 -37.88 -15.45 13.11
C ASP A 292 -38.73 -16.62 12.57
N ARG A 293 -38.24 -17.33 11.53
CA ARG A 293 -38.98 -18.47 10.96
C ARG A 293 -39.08 -19.65 11.93
N ALA A 294 -38.05 -19.91 12.74
CA ALA A 294 -38.12 -20.95 13.76
C ALA A 294 -39.21 -20.65 14.80
N ARG A 295 -39.34 -19.38 15.22
CA ARG A 295 -40.41 -18.94 16.14
C ARG A 295 -41.80 -19.07 15.50
N GLU A 296 -41.96 -18.65 14.25
CA GLU A 296 -43.23 -18.78 13.52
C GLU A 296 -43.65 -20.25 13.34
N ALA A 297 -42.70 -21.14 13.08
CA ALA A 297 -42.95 -22.58 12.97
C ALA A 297 -43.16 -23.30 14.32
N GLY A 298 -43.05 -22.60 15.44
CA GLY A 298 -43.13 -23.19 16.79
C GLY A 298 -41.97 -24.16 17.10
N GLN A 299 -40.83 -24.01 16.42
CA GLN A 299 -39.65 -24.88 16.55
C GLN A 299 -38.55 -24.20 17.37
N ALA A 300 -37.66 -25.01 17.96
CA ALA A 300 -36.50 -24.49 18.66
C ALA A 300 -35.56 -23.79 17.68
N VAL A 301 -35.05 -22.61 18.06
CA VAL A 301 -34.08 -21.86 17.26
C VAL A 301 -32.79 -22.68 17.12
N PRO A 302 -32.27 -22.89 15.90
CA PRO A 302 -31.00 -23.59 15.71
C PRO A 302 -29.86 -22.87 16.45
N ALA A 303 -29.10 -23.60 17.28
CA ALA A 303 -28.00 -23.04 18.09
C ALA A 303 -26.97 -22.23 17.28
N ALA A 304 -26.79 -22.57 15.99
CA ALA A 304 -25.90 -21.86 15.07
C ALA A 304 -26.39 -20.45 14.68
N ALA A 305 -27.71 -20.20 14.71
CA ALA A 305 -28.29 -18.88 14.50
C ALA A 305 -28.07 -18.00 15.74
N THR A 306 -28.36 -18.55 16.93
CA THR A 306 -28.19 -17.89 18.24
C THR A 306 -26.73 -17.51 18.52
N LEU A 307 -25.77 -18.37 18.15
CA LEU A 307 -24.33 -18.08 18.27
C LEU A 307 -23.86 -16.99 17.29
N THR A 308 -24.58 -16.76 16.20
CA THR A 308 -24.21 -15.75 15.20
C THR A 308 -24.78 -14.38 15.58
N THR A 309 -25.99 -14.31 16.12
CA THR A 309 -26.60 -13.08 16.66
C THR A 309 -25.92 -12.60 17.94
N ALA A 310 -25.58 -13.51 18.86
CA ALA A 310 -24.85 -13.17 20.09
C ALA A 310 -23.45 -12.57 19.80
N ARG A 311 -22.69 -13.17 18.88
CA ARG A 311 -21.35 -12.71 18.51
C ARG A 311 -21.33 -11.39 17.74
N LEU A 312 -22.44 -11.04 17.06
CA LEU A 312 -22.57 -9.76 16.35
C LEU A 312 -22.93 -8.61 17.29
N ARG A 313 -23.67 -8.87 18.38
CA ARG A 313 -23.95 -7.87 19.44
C ARG A 313 -22.70 -7.43 20.20
N GLU A 314 -21.66 -8.25 20.27
CA GLU A 314 -20.38 -7.89 20.91
C GLU A 314 -19.47 -7.01 20.02
N ILE A 315 -19.75 -6.93 18.71
CA ILE A 315 -18.89 -6.26 17.72
C ILE A 315 -19.47 -4.90 17.27
N THR A 316 -20.74 -4.64 17.56
CA THR A 316 -21.42 -3.33 17.36
C THR A 316 -21.38 -2.50 18.62
#